data_AF-A0A711V665-F1
#
_entry.id   AF-A0A711V665-F1
#
_cell.length_a   1.000
_cell.length_b   1.000
_cell.length_c   1.000
_cell.angle_alpha   90.00
_cell.angle_beta   90.00
_cell.angle_gamma   90.00
#
_symmetry.space_group_name_H-M   'P 1'
#
loop_
_entity.id
_entity.type
_entity.pdbx_description
1 polymer ?
#
loop_
_entity_poly.entity_id
_entity_poly.type
_entity_poly.pdbx_seq_one_letter_code
_entity_poly.pdbx_strand_id
1 'polypeptide(L)'
;MNRIFQTAGHLIGGVMLWAVCNTLPAATPNVHYSGKLVAGACNLVVDNDTMATVDFHTIGSDNFDASGQTTPVPFTLSLQDCKTALANGVLVTFQGVEDSTLPGLLALEPSSEASGFAIGVETAA
;
A
#
# COMPACT_ATOMS: atom_id res chain seq x y z
N MET A 1 -14.51 -8.99 -41.10
CA MET A 1 -15.59 -9.82 -41.68
C MET A 1 -16.69 -8.91 -42.22
N ASN A 2 -16.44 -8.21 -43.33
CA ASN A 2 -17.50 -7.50 -44.06
C ASN A 2 -17.80 -8.31 -45.31
N ARG A 3 -18.96 -8.97 -45.35
CA ARG A 3 -19.45 -9.63 -46.56
C ARG A 3 -20.47 -8.71 -47.23
N ILE A 4 -20.04 -8.17 -48.36
CA ILE A 4 -20.85 -7.44 -49.34
C ILE A 4 -21.92 -8.43 -49.83
N PHE A 5 -23.18 -8.17 -49.50
CA PHE A 5 -24.31 -8.98 -49.95
C PHE A 5 -24.64 -8.62 -51.40
N GLN A 6 -24.66 -9.65 -52.23
CA GLN A 6 -24.87 -9.61 -53.67
C GLN A 6 -26.31 -9.17 -54.00
N THR A 7 -26.43 -8.31 -54.99
CA THR A 7 -27.70 -7.94 -55.64
C THR A 7 -28.18 -9.08 -56.54
N ALA A 8 -29.42 -9.54 -56.36
CA ALA A 8 -30.07 -10.46 -57.28
C ALA A 8 -31.53 -10.04 -57.54
N GLY A 9 -31.91 -9.97 -58.82
CA GLY A 9 -33.31 -10.08 -59.27
C GLY A 9 -34.06 -8.77 -59.48
N HIS A 10 -34.20 -8.35 -60.74
CA HIS A 10 -35.31 -7.52 -61.20
C HIS A 10 -36.48 -8.43 -61.56
N LEU A 11 -37.72 -8.05 -61.18
CA LEU A 11 -38.93 -8.06 -62.04
C LEU A 11 -40.10 -7.34 -61.31
N ILE A 12 -40.30 -6.08 -61.71
CA ILE A 12 -41.55 -5.35 -61.98
C ILE A 12 -42.82 -5.72 -61.20
N GLY A 13 -43.32 -4.77 -60.38
CA GLY A 13 -44.76 -4.62 -60.12
C GLY A 13 -45.13 -4.19 -58.69
N GLY A 14 -45.35 -2.88 -58.49
CA GLY A 14 -46.27 -2.38 -57.46
C GLY A 14 -45.67 -2.05 -56.08
N VAL A 15 -45.85 -0.78 -55.69
CA VAL A 15 -45.67 -0.20 -54.35
C VAL A 15 -44.22 -0.02 -53.90
N MET A 16 -43.69 1.16 -54.23
CA MET A 16 -42.45 1.71 -53.66
C MET A 16 -42.72 2.06 -52.19
N LEU A 17 -42.58 1.09 -51.28
CA LEU A 17 -42.56 1.35 -49.84
C LEU A 17 -41.14 1.79 -49.47
N TRP A 18 -40.92 3.12 -49.42
CA TRP A 18 -39.72 3.70 -48.82
C TRP A 18 -39.69 3.33 -47.34
N ALA A 19 -39.04 2.21 -47.02
CA ALA A 19 -38.56 1.97 -45.68
C ALA A 19 -37.47 3.01 -45.40
N VAL A 20 -37.86 4.12 -44.79
CA VAL A 20 -36.92 5.09 -44.23
C VAL A 20 -36.20 4.36 -43.09
N CYS A 21 -35.03 3.81 -43.40
CA CYS A 21 -34.14 3.23 -42.41
C CYS A 21 -33.57 4.40 -41.60
N ASN A 22 -34.24 4.74 -40.48
CA ASN A 22 -33.67 5.63 -39.49
C ASN A 22 -32.41 4.96 -38.96
N THR A 23 -31.24 5.40 -39.43
CA THR A 23 -29.98 5.08 -38.76
C THR A 23 -30.01 5.81 -37.43
N LEU A 24 -30.24 5.07 -36.32
CA LEU A 24 -29.96 5.62 -35.01
C LEU A 24 -28.48 6.02 -35.02
N PRO A 25 -28.11 7.26 -34.66
CA PRO A 25 -26.71 7.58 -34.44
C PRO A 25 -26.21 6.62 -33.37
N ALA A 26 -25.26 5.76 -33.72
CA ALA A 26 -24.55 4.98 -32.73
C ALA A 26 -23.85 6.00 -31.83
N ALA A 27 -24.41 6.22 -30.64
CA ALA A 27 -23.75 7.01 -29.62
C ALA A 27 -22.40 6.33 -29.37
N THR A 28 -21.32 6.95 -29.85
CA THR A 28 -19.98 6.52 -29.48
C THR A 28 -19.93 6.68 -27.96
N PRO A 29 -19.71 5.63 -27.17
CA PRO A 29 -19.53 5.82 -25.74
C PRO A 29 -18.18 6.54 -25.55
N ASN A 30 -18.23 7.86 -25.40
CA ASN A 30 -17.06 8.66 -25.04
C ASN A 30 -16.80 8.45 -23.55
N VAL A 31 -16.01 7.43 -23.24
CA VAL A 31 -15.61 7.14 -21.86
C VAL A 31 -14.39 8.00 -21.54
N HIS A 32 -14.53 8.85 -20.52
CA HIS A 32 -13.43 9.67 -20.00
C HIS A 32 -12.96 9.09 -18.67
N TYR A 33 -11.68 8.70 -18.61
CA TYR A 33 -11.02 8.28 -17.38
C TYR A 33 -10.18 9.43 -16.83
N SER A 34 -10.26 9.65 -15.53
CA SER A 34 -9.36 10.54 -14.80
C SER A 34 -8.95 9.88 -13.50
N GLY A 35 -7.72 10.15 -13.07
CA GLY A 35 -7.16 9.58 -11.86
C GLY A 35 -5.81 10.21 -11.55
N LYS A 36 -5.34 10.03 -10.32
CA LYS A 36 -4.00 10.45 -9.88
C LYS A 36 -3.11 9.23 -9.82
N LEU A 37 -2.03 9.25 -10.59
CA LEU A 37 -0.96 8.25 -10.48
C LEU A 37 -0.08 8.64 -9.29
N VAL A 38 -0.11 7.83 -8.23
CA VAL A 38 0.77 8.00 -7.07
C VAL A 38 1.89 6.98 -7.19
N ALA A 39 3.13 7.47 -7.32
CA ALA A 39 4.32 6.63 -7.25
C ALA A 39 4.96 6.80 -5.87
N GLY A 40 5.06 5.70 -5.12
CA GLY A 40 5.88 5.66 -3.91
C GLY A 40 7.36 5.72 -4.27
N ALA A 41 8.18 6.37 -3.43
CA ALA A 41 9.62 6.45 -3.68
C ALA A 41 10.34 5.12 -3.39
N CYS A 42 9.82 4.29 -2.48
CA CYS A 42 10.31 2.96 -2.12
C CYS A 42 9.13 2.09 -1.67
N ASN A 43 9.29 0.77 -1.75
CA ASN A 43 8.37 -0.20 -1.16
C ASN A 43 8.99 -0.81 0.10
N LEU A 44 8.24 -0.87 1.19
CA LEU A 44 8.66 -1.55 2.41
C LEU A 44 8.49 -3.06 2.24
N VAL A 45 9.54 -3.83 2.55
CA VAL A 45 9.50 -5.29 2.51
C VAL A 45 8.71 -5.78 3.72
N VAL A 46 7.67 -6.58 3.47
CA VAL A 46 6.80 -7.17 4.50
C VAL A 46 6.72 -8.66 4.24
N ASP A 47 6.96 -9.47 5.26
CA ASP A 47 6.83 -10.92 5.24
C ASP A 47 5.75 -11.35 6.24
N ASN A 48 4.66 -11.97 5.75
CA ASN A 48 3.51 -12.38 6.58
C ASN A 48 3.04 -11.27 7.55
N ASP A 49 2.75 -10.09 7.00
CA ASP A 49 2.36 -8.87 7.75
C ASP A 49 3.39 -8.35 8.76
N THR A 50 4.60 -8.90 8.75
CA THR A 50 5.70 -8.53 9.65
C THR A 50 6.77 -7.74 8.88
N MET A 51 7.12 -6.56 9.39
CA MET A 51 8.17 -5.70 8.80
C MET A 51 9.55 -6.00 9.39
N ALA A 52 9.59 -6.22 10.70
CA ALA A 52 10.77 -6.63 11.45
C ALA A 52 10.32 -7.25 12.78
N THR A 53 11.08 -8.21 13.26
CA THR A 53 10.94 -8.78 14.61
C THR A 53 12.20 -8.45 15.39
N VAL A 54 12.04 -7.89 16.57
CA VAL A 54 13.15 -7.58 17.48
C VAL A 54 13.06 -8.55 18.66
N ASP A 55 14.07 -9.38 18.81
CA ASP A 55 14.18 -10.32 19.93
C ASP A 55 15.14 -9.76 20.98
N PHE A 56 14.59 -9.28 22.10
CA PHE A 56 15.35 -8.79 23.24
C PHE A 56 15.95 -9.88 24.11
N HIS A 57 15.63 -11.16 23.85
CA HIS A 57 15.96 -12.30 24.69
C HIS A 57 15.46 -12.10 26.13
N THR A 58 16.13 -12.72 27.11
CA THR A 58 15.84 -12.53 28.52
C THR A 58 16.56 -11.29 29.03
N ILE A 59 15.79 -10.32 29.51
CA ILE A 59 16.27 -9.12 30.18
C ILE A 59 15.88 -9.19 31.66
N GLY A 60 16.87 -9.24 32.53
CA GLY A 60 16.75 -9.10 33.98
C GLY A 60 17.04 -7.68 34.44
N SER A 61 16.76 -7.39 35.71
CA SER A 61 17.02 -6.08 36.32
C SER A 61 18.51 -5.70 36.33
N ASP A 62 19.40 -6.67 36.30
CA ASP A 62 20.86 -6.52 36.24
C ASP A 62 21.38 -6.11 34.85
N ASN A 63 20.55 -6.21 33.80
CA ASN A 63 20.90 -5.75 32.46
C ASN A 63 20.71 -4.25 32.25
N PHE A 64 20.05 -3.58 33.18
CA PHE A 64 19.87 -2.13 33.13
C PHE A 64 21.09 -1.44 33.73
N ASP A 65 21.63 -0.48 33.00
CA ASP A 65 22.73 0.36 33.46
C ASP A 65 22.27 1.42 34.48
N ALA A 66 23.20 2.24 34.95
CA ALA A 66 22.91 3.31 35.91
C ALA A 66 21.94 4.38 35.38
N SER A 67 21.73 4.45 34.06
CA SER A 67 20.76 5.34 33.41
C SER A 67 19.39 4.67 33.21
N GLY A 68 19.25 3.39 33.58
CA GLY A 68 18.02 2.64 33.40
C GLY A 68 17.80 2.17 31.96
N GLN A 69 18.88 1.93 31.21
CA GLN A 69 18.83 1.43 29.83
C GLN A 69 19.52 0.08 29.70
N THR A 70 19.01 -0.75 28.81
CA THR A 70 19.69 -2.00 28.41
C THR A 70 20.59 -1.76 27.21
N THR A 71 21.42 -2.74 26.87
CA THR A 71 22.11 -2.75 25.57
C THR A 71 21.09 -2.72 24.43
N PRO A 72 21.19 -1.76 23.48
CA PRO A 72 20.27 -1.68 22.36
C PRO A 72 20.33 -2.92 21.45
N VAL A 73 19.17 -3.34 20.96
CA VAL A 73 19.05 -4.44 19.99
C VAL A 73 18.83 -3.86 18.59
N PRO A 74 19.79 -3.95 17.67
CA PRO A 74 19.64 -3.39 16.33
C PRO A 74 18.63 -4.20 15.51
N PHE A 75 17.84 -3.50 14.71
CA PHE A 75 16.95 -4.10 13.72
C PHE A 75 16.91 -3.23 12.45
N THR A 76 16.42 -3.82 11.35
CA THR A 76 16.42 -3.18 10.03
C THR A 76 15.04 -3.23 9.41
N LEU A 77 14.58 -2.10 8.87
CA LEU A 77 13.44 -2.02 7.98
C LEU A 77 13.94 -2.02 6.53
N SER A 78 13.66 -3.11 5.80
CA SER A 78 14.17 -3.28 4.43
C SER A 78 13.28 -2.58 3.42
N LEU A 79 13.88 -1.77 2.54
CA LEU A 79 13.20 -1.10 1.44
C LEU A 79 13.67 -1.67 0.09
N GLN A 80 12.73 -1.84 -0.83
CA GLN A 80 12.99 -2.30 -2.20
C GLN A 80 12.39 -1.35 -3.25
N ASP A 81 12.81 -1.52 -4.50
CA ASP A 81 12.30 -0.77 -5.67
C ASP A 81 12.44 0.76 -5.57
N CYS A 82 13.42 1.24 -4.80
CA CYS A 82 13.61 2.67 -4.55
C CYS A 82 13.96 3.48 -5.81
N LYS A 83 13.27 4.61 -6.00
CA LYS A 83 13.48 5.60 -7.06
C LYS A 83 14.04 6.89 -6.47
N THR A 84 15.36 7.04 -6.50
CA THR A 84 16.06 8.20 -5.95
C THR A 84 15.68 9.53 -6.62
N ALA A 85 15.21 9.48 -7.87
CA ALA A 85 14.65 10.65 -8.55
C ALA A 85 13.38 11.22 -7.87
N LEU A 86 12.69 10.43 -7.04
CA LEU A 86 11.48 10.83 -6.33
C LEU A 86 11.75 11.24 -4.87
N ALA A 87 12.66 10.54 -4.17
CA ALA A 87 13.07 10.88 -2.82
C ALA A 87 14.50 10.42 -2.52
N ASN A 88 15.20 11.18 -1.66
CA ASN A 88 16.58 10.89 -1.24
C ASN A 88 16.67 10.24 0.15
N GLY A 89 15.54 9.98 0.79
CA GLY A 89 15.48 9.41 2.12
C GLY A 89 14.05 9.07 2.52
N VAL A 90 13.94 8.38 3.64
CA VAL A 90 12.66 8.02 4.26
C VAL A 90 12.60 8.59 5.66
N LEU A 91 11.41 9.07 6.04
CA LEU A 91 11.07 9.37 7.41
C LEU A 91 10.23 8.21 7.94
N VAL A 92 10.65 7.63 9.06
CA VAL A 92 9.95 6.52 9.70
C VAL A 92 9.33 7.03 10.99
N THR A 93 8.05 6.74 11.20
CA THR A 93 7.33 7.04 12.42
C THR A 93 6.85 5.73 13.03
N PHE A 94 7.26 5.45 14.26
CA PHE A 94 6.75 4.33 15.06
C PHE A 94 5.55 4.79 15.87
N GLN A 95 4.52 3.95 15.95
CA GLN A 95 3.31 4.21 16.72
C GLN A 95 2.91 2.94 17.46
N GLY A 96 2.46 3.10 18.70
CA GLY A 96 1.98 2.03 19.55
C GLY A 96 1.35 2.58 20.81
N VAL A 97 0.95 1.70 21.72
CA VAL A 97 0.44 2.12 23.03
C VAL A 97 1.61 2.70 23.84
N GLU A 98 1.44 3.92 24.32
CA GLU A 98 2.44 4.60 25.15
C GLU A 98 2.40 4.06 26.59
N ASP A 99 3.56 3.92 27.22
CA ASP A 99 3.65 3.55 28.63
C ASP A 99 3.15 4.68 29.54
N SER A 100 2.27 4.33 30.47
CA SER A 100 1.63 5.31 31.36
C SER A 100 2.56 5.88 32.44
N THR A 101 3.66 5.18 32.75
CA THR A 101 4.67 5.58 33.74
C THR A 101 5.87 6.23 33.07
N LEU A 102 6.18 5.86 31.84
CA LEU A 102 7.31 6.35 31.04
C LEU A 102 6.83 6.94 29.70
N PRO A 103 6.34 8.21 29.71
CA PRO A 103 5.89 8.88 28.49
C PRO A 103 6.98 8.92 27.41
N GLY A 104 6.56 8.74 26.15
CA GLY A 104 7.42 8.65 24.98
C GLY A 104 7.95 7.26 24.67
N LEU A 105 7.74 6.27 25.55
CA LEU A 105 8.14 4.88 25.35
C LEU A 105 6.92 3.99 25.08
N LEU A 106 7.15 2.84 24.43
CA LEU A 106 6.11 1.87 24.11
C LEU A 106 5.83 0.98 25.32
N ALA A 107 4.54 0.86 25.67
CA ALA A 107 4.05 -0.05 26.68
C ALA A 107 4.24 -1.52 26.26
N LEU A 108 4.31 -2.40 27.25
CA LEU A 108 4.22 -3.84 27.02
C LEU A 108 2.79 -4.22 26.65
N GLU A 109 2.64 -5.33 25.93
CA GLU A 109 1.33 -5.88 25.64
C GLU A 109 0.57 -6.20 26.94
N PRO A 110 -0.75 -5.93 27.02
CA PRO A 110 -1.53 -6.14 28.25
C PRO A 110 -1.56 -7.59 28.77
N SER A 111 -1.20 -8.56 27.92
CA SER A 111 -1.10 -9.98 28.26
C SER A 111 0.24 -10.35 28.92
N SER A 112 1.21 -9.43 28.96
CA SER A 112 2.52 -9.66 29.59
C SER A 112 2.42 -9.63 31.11
N GLU A 113 3.11 -10.58 31.77
CA GLU A 113 3.30 -10.57 33.23
C GLU A 113 4.49 -9.67 33.65
N ALA A 114 5.32 -9.26 32.69
CA ALA A 114 6.47 -8.41 32.95
C ALA A 114 6.04 -6.96 33.23
N SER A 115 6.78 -6.26 34.09
CA SER A 115 6.47 -4.88 34.48
C SER A 115 7.72 -4.12 34.93
N GLY A 116 7.61 -2.80 35.07
CA GLY A 116 8.68 -1.93 35.56
C GLY A 116 9.64 -1.41 34.48
N PHE A 117 9.36 -1.69 33.20
CA PHE A 117 10.12 -1.17 32.07
C PHE A 117 9.20 -0.94 30.86
N ALA A 118 9.70 -0.19 29.88
CA ALA A 118 9.05 0.10 28.61
C ALA A 118 10.05 -0.07 27.46
N ILE A 119 9.56 -0.09 26.23
CA ILE A 119 10.39 -0.30 25.03
C ILE A 119 10.67 1.06 24.36
N GLY A 120 11.95 1.41 24.25
CA GLY A 120 12.42 2.56 23.50
C GLY A 120 12.82 2.20 22.06
N VAL A 121 12.65 3.15 21.14
CA VAL A 121 13.15 3.05 19.77
C VAL A 121 14.05 4.25 19.50
N GLU A 122 15.27 3.98 19.06
CA GLU A 122 16.27 5.00 18.78
C GLU A 122 16.85 4.85 17.37
N THR A 123 17.43 5.93 16.85
CA THR A 123 18.22 5.89 15.62
C THR A 123 19.58 5.29 15.90
N ALA A 124 20.07 4.42 15.03
CA ALA A 124 21.45 3.93 15.10
C ALA A 124 22.43 5.11 15.13
N ALA A 125 23.43 5.03 16.02
CA ALA A 125 24.49 6.02 16.18
C ALA A 125 25.47 6.05 15.01
#